data_AF-A0A2E1DV97-F1
#
_entry.id   AF-A0A2E1DV97-F1
#
_cell.length_a   1.000
_cell.length_b   1.000
_cell.length_c   1.000
_cell.angle_alpha   90.00
_cell.angle_beta   90.00
_cell.angle_gamma   90.00
#
_symmetry.space_group_name_H-M   'P 1'
#
loop_
_entity.id
_entity.type
_entity.pdbx_description
1 polymer ?
#
loop_
_entity_poly.entity_id
_entity_poly.type
_entity_poly.pdbx_seq_one_letter_code
_entity_poly.pdbx_strand_id
1 'polypeptide(L)'
;MSKSDIRRYTLAEVRAIKGETDWEALRNAPPYEGEQEFEVDWSKARIGQPEPKAAVSIRLDRDVLEFFRSQGKGYQTRMNAVLRAYMEARKSGQA
;
A
#
# COMPACT_ATOMS: atom_id res chain seq x y z
N MET A 1 23.05 -16.22 -13.15
CA MET A 1 22.45 -14.97 -12.61
C MET A 1 22.19 -14.04 -13.78
N SER A 2 20.97 -14.06 -14.31
CA SER A 2 20.55 -13.17 -15.41
C SER A 2 19.90 -11.90 -14.84
N LYS A 3 20.09 -10.81 -15.57
CA LYS A 3 19.89 -9.40 -15.21
C LYS A 3 18.41 -9.07 -14.96
N SER A 4 18.20 -8.09 -14.09
CA SER A 4 16.93 -7.45 -13.73
C SER A 4 16.02 -7.16 -14.93
N ASP A 5 14.93 -7.91 -15.07
CA ASP A 5 13.84 -7.68 -16.05
C ASP A 5 12.77 -6.73 -15.47
N ILE A 6 13.20 -5.70 -14.73
CA ILE A 6 12.28 -4.70 -14.19
C ILE A 6 12.02 -3.66 -15.29
N ARG A 7 10.91 -3.81 -16.00
CA ARG A 7 10.43 -2.86 -17.01
C ARG A 7 9.44 -1.88 -16.40
N ARG A 8 9.59 -0.59 -16.70
CA ARG A 8 8.63 0.44 -16.32
C ARG A 8 7.48 0.43 -17.31
N TYR A 9 6.27 0.18 -16.83
CA TYR A 9 5.04 0.25 -17.61
C TYR A 9 4.16 1.39 -17.10
N THR A 10 3.41 2.01 -18.00
CA THR A 10 2.34 2.95 -17.66
C THR A 10 1.08 2.21 -17.25
N LEU A 11 0.17 2.86 -16.52
CA LEU A 11 -1.09 2.25 -16.07
C LEU A 11 -1.97 1.75 -17.24
N ALA A 12 -1.93 2.44 -18.37
CA ALA A 12 -2.66 2.06 -19.57
C ALA A 12 -2.08 0.79 -20.21
N GLU A 13 -0.75 0.70 -20.31
CA GLU A 13 -0.05 -0.48 -20.82
C GLU A 13 -0.28 -1.70 -19.93
N VAL A 14 -0.16 -1.56 -18.60
CA VAL A 14 -0.42 -2.67 -17.66
C VAL A 14 -1.84 -3.23 -17.81
N ARG A 15 -2.84 -2.37 -18.03
CA ARG A 15 -4.23 -2.80 -18.24
C ARG A 15 -4.46 -3.46 -19.60
N ALA A 16 -3.65 -3.14 -20.59
CA ALA A 16 -3.70 -3.74 -21.93
C ALA A 16 -2.94 -5.08 -22.00
N ILE A 17 -1.97 -5.30 -21.12
CA ILE A 17 -1.27 -6.59 -21.00
C ILE A 17 -2.27 -7.64 -20.54
N LYS A 18 -2.53 -8.62 -21.40
CA LYS A 18 -3.35 -9.78 -21.08
C LYS A 18 -2.53 -10.72 -20.21
N GLY A 19 -3.03 -11.05 -19.02
CA GLY A 19 -2.40 -12.05 -18.17
C GLY A 19 -2.36 -13.40 -18.88
N GLU A 20 -1.20 -14.02 -18.95
CA GLU A 20 -1.02 -15.39 -19.49
C GLU A 20 -1.47 -16.47 -18.51
N THR A 21 -1.93 -16.06 -17.32
CA THR A 21 -2.41 -16.98 -16.28
C THR A 21 -3.76 -17.57 -16.65
N ASP A 22 -3.83 -18.90 -16.72
CA ASP A 22 -5.08 -19.65 -16.71
C ASP A 22 -5.69 -19.61 -15.30
N TRP A 23 -6.60 -18.66 -15.10
CA TRP A 23 -7.27 -18.44 -13.83
C TRP A 23 -8.28 -19.55 -13.46
N GLU A 24 -8.74 -20.33 -14.43
CA GLU A 24 -9.70 -21.40 -14.20
C GLU A 24 -8.97 -22.66 -13.71
N ALA A 25 -7.85 -23.01 -14.37
CA ALA A 25 -6.98 -24.08 -13.91
C ALA A 25 -6.42 -23.81 -12.50
N LEU A 26 -5.96 -22.58 -12.22
CA LEU A 26 -5.40 -22.23 -10.91
C LEU A 26 -6.42 -22.35 -9.77
N ARG A 27 -7.69 -22.01 -10.03
CA ARG A 27 -8.75 -22.03 -9.02
C ARG A 27 -9.19 -23.45 -8.66
N ASN A 28 -9.06 -24.38 -9.61
CA ASN A 28 -9.40 -25.79 -9.45
C ASN A 28 -8.19 -26.64 -9.04
N ALA A 29 -6.99 -26.08 -9.04
CA ALA A 29 -5.79 -26.77 -8.60
C ALA A 29 -5.87 -27.09 -7.10
N PRO A 30 -5.36 -28.26 -6.67
CA PRO A 30 -5.19 -28.54 -5.25
C PRO A 30 -4.21 -27.53 -4.62
N PRO A 31 -4.22 -27.39 -3.27
CA PRO A 31 -3.21 -26.60 -2.58
C PRO A 31 -1.81 -26.98 -3.07
N TYR A 32 -0.95 -25.98 -3.26
CA TYR A 32 0.43 -26.22 -3.64
C TYR A 32 1.15 -26.98 -2.52
N GLU A 33 1.60 -28.20 -2.79
CA GLU A 33 2.31 -29.09 -1.86
C GLU A 33 3.82 -29.16 -2.12
N GLY A 34 4.38 -28.24 -2.92
CA GLY A 34 5.82 -28.19 -3.16
C GLY A 34 6.62 -27.79 -1.92
N GLU A 35 7.90 -28.16 -1.91
CA GLU A 35 8.85 -27.72 -0.89
C GLU A 35 9.02 -26.19 -0.96
N GLN A 36 9.12 -25.53 0.20
CA GLN A 36 9.39 -24.10 0.24
C GLN A 36 10.73 -23.81 -0.45
N GLU A 37 10.67 -23.01 -1.52
CA GLU A 37 11.84 -22.68 -2.35
C GLU A 37 12.91 -21.85 -1.60
N PHE A 38 12.56 -21.32 -0.43
CA PHE A 38 13.47 -20.60 0.46
C PHE A 38 13.10 -20.81 1.93
N GLU A 39 14.12 -20.86 2.79
CA GLU A 39 13.94 -20.99 4.24
C GLU A 39 13.47 -19.66 4.84
N VAL A 40 12.25 -19.64 5.39
CA VAL A 40 11.70 -18.46 6.08
C VAL A 40 12.00 -18.53 7.57
N ASP A 41 12.87 -17.64 8.03
CA ASP A 41 13.14 -17.46 9.46
C ASP A 41 12.01 -16.67 10.13
N TRP A 42 10.99 -17.39 10.60
CA TRP A 42 9.85 -16.82 11.32
C TRP A 42 10.23 -16.15 12.65
N SER A 43 11.41 -16.43 13.22
CA SER A 43 11.87 -15.78 14.46
C SER A 43 12.15 -14.28 14.26
N LYS A 44 12.45 -13.86 13.03
CA LYS A 44 12.68 -12.46 12.66
C LYS A 44 11.40 -11.74 12.22
N ALA A 45 10.27 -12.45 12.10
CA ALA A 45 9.02 -11.84 11.70
C ALA A 45 8.55 -10.86 12.78
N ARG A 46 8.41 -9.58 12.41
CA ARG A 46 7.81 -8.56 13.28
C ARG A 46 6.37 -8.35 12.84
N ILE A 47 5.43 -8.60 13.75
CA ILE A 47 4.05 -8.16 13.56
C ILE A 47 4.05 -6.64 13.68
N GLY A 48 3.91 -5.95 12.54
CA GLY A 48 3.69 -4.52 12.52
C GLY A 48 2.31 -4.22 13.07
N GLN A 49 2.16 -4.08 14.39
CA GLN A 49 0.95 -3.52 14.98
C GLN A 49 0.93 -2.03 14.69
N PRO A 50 0.00 -1.52 13.85
CA PRO A 50 -0.12 -0.09 13.68
C PRO A 50 -0.57 0.51 15.01
N GLU A 51 0.13 1.54 15.48
CA GLU A 51 -0.32 2.25 16.68
C GLU A 51 -1.75 2.78 16.46
N PRO A 52 -2.63 2.62 17.46
CA PRO A 52 -3.99 3.10 17.36
C PRO A 52 -4.00 4.61 17.18
N LYS A 53 -4.80 5.09 16.23
CA LYS A 53 -4.97 6.53 15.99
C LYS A 53 -5.73 7.13 17.18
N ALA A 54 -5.24 8.26 17.70
CA ALA A 54 -5.98 9.02 18.68
C ALA A 54 -7.21 9.69 18.02
N ALA A 55 -8.40 9.45 18.56
CA ALA A 55 -9.61 10.15 18.14
C ALA A 55 -9.65 11.53 18.79
N VAL A 56 -9.33 12.56 18.02
CA VAL A 56 -9.33 13.95 18.47
C VAL A 56 -10.38 14.76 17.71
N SER A 57 -11.01 15.71 18.41
CA SER A 57 -11.88 16.71 17.78
C SER A 57 -11.07 17.96 17.45
N ILE A 58 -10.97 18.28 16.16
CA ILE A 58 -10.25 19.46 15.66
C ILE A 58 -11.20 20.34 14.86
N ARG A 59 -10.95 21.65 14.86
CA ARG A 59 -11.62 22.59 13.95
C ARG A 59 -10.79 22.71 12.69
N LEU A 60 -11.45 22.61 11.54
CA LEU A 60 -10.87 22.74 10.21
C LEU A 60 -11.67 23.78 9.42
N ASP A 61 -10.99 24.47 8.52
CA ASP A 61 -11.67 25.35 7.57
C ASP A 61 -12.60 24.54 6.67
N ARG A 62 -13.71 25.17 6.26
CA ARG A 62 -14.80 24.50 5.57
C ARG A 62 -14.38 24.01 4.18
N ASP A 63 -13.64 24.84 3.46
CA ASP A 63 -13.07 24.54 2.14
C ASP A 63 -12.09 23.37 2.16
N VAL A 64 -11.24 23.29 3.18
CA VAL A 64 -10.31 22.16 3.38
C VAL A 64 -11.09 20.86 3.61
N LEU A 65 -12.14 20.91 4.44
CA LEU A 65 -12.98 19.74 4.70
C LEU A 65 -13.74 19.30 3.43
N GLU A 66 -14.30 20.24 2.68
CA GLU A 66 -15.00 19.98 1.41
C GLU A 66 -14.04 19.39 0.36
N PHE A 67 -12.81 19.91 0.25
CA PHE A 67 -11.78 19.38 -0.65
C PHE A 67 -11.45 17.92 -0.38
N PHE A 68 -11.27 17.52 0.88
CA PHE A 68 -10.99 16.12 1.19
C PHE A 68 -12.23 15.24 1.00
N ARG A 69 -13.44 15.72 1.36
CA ARG A 69 -14.69 14.98 1.18
C ARG A 69 -15.01 14.70 -0.29
N SER A 70 -14.72 15.63 -1.21
CA SER A 70 -14.96 15.45 -2.64
C SER A 70 -14.19 14.27 -3.26
N GLN A 71 -13.10 13.83 -2.62
CA GLN A 71 -12.31 12.67 -3.04
C GLN A 71 -12.96 11.32 -2.68
N GLY A 72 -14.09 11.33 -1.96
CA GLY A 72 -14.87 10.15 -1.63
C GLY A 72 -14.42 9.39 -0.38
N LYS A 73 -14.81 8.11 -0.29
CA LYS A 73 -14.55 7.25 0.88
C LYS A 73 -13.06 7.22 1.23
N GLY A 74 -12.75 7.34 2.53
CA GLY A 74 -11.37 7.37 3.03
C GLY A 74 -10.74 8.77 3.08
N TYR A 75 -11.53 9.84 2.92
CA TYR A 75 -11.03 11.21 3.02
C TYR A 75 -10.24 11.51 4.30
N GLN A 76 -10.66 10.97 5.46
CA GLN A 76 -9.94 11.11 6.72
C GLN A 76 -8.55 10.45 6.69
N THR A 77 -8.43 9.28 6.04
CA THR A 77 -7.14 8.60 5.87
C THR A 77 -6.19 9.43 5.01
N ARG A 78 -6.70 10.03 3.93
CA ARG A 78 -5.92 10.94 3.07
C ARG A 78 -5.50 12.21 3.80
N MET A 79 -6.41 12.81 4.56
CA MET A 79 -6.11 13.96 5.40
C MET A 79 -5.00 13.64 6.40
N ASN A 80 -5.09 12.49 7.08
CA ASN A 80 -4.04 12.04 8.01
C ASN A 80 -2.69 11.78 7.31
N ALA A 81 -2.70 11.27 6.08
CA ALA A 81 -1.47 11.06 5.31
C ALA A 81 -0.77 12.40 4.99
N VAL A 82 -1.51 13.43 4.65
CA VAL A 82 -0.98 14.79 4.42
C VAL A 82 -0.37 15.36 5.70
N LEU A 83 -1.08 15.26 6.83
CA LEU A 83 -0.59 15.72 8.13
C LEU A 83 0.71 14.99 8.54
N ARG A 84 0.78 13.68 8.28
CA ARG A 84 1.98 12.87 8.52
C ARG A 84 3.16 13.31 7.65
N ALA A 85 2.94 13.48 6.34
CA ALA A 85 3.98 13.91 5.43
C ALA A 85 4.56 15.28 5.82
N TYR A 86 3.68 16.21 6.23
CA TYR A 86 4.11 17.52 6.75
C TYR A 86 4.96 17.38 8.02
N MET A 87 4.52 16.55 8.98
CA MET A 87 5.27 16.28 10.22
C MET A 87 6.65 15.68 9.91
N GLU A 88 6.74 14.69 9.02
CA GLU A 88 7.99 14.03 8.64
C GLU A 88 8.96 14.99 7.95
N ALA A 89 8.46 15.81 7.01
CA ALA A 89 9.26 16.84 6.35
C ALA A 89 9.80 17.89 7.32
N ARG A 90 9.03 18.26 8.35
CA ARG A 90 9.48 19.20 9.39
C ARG A 90 10.52 18.58 10.32
N LYS A 91 10.38 17.29 10.66
CA LYS A 91 11.35 16.57 11.50
C LYS A 91 12.69 16.38 10.77
N SER A 92 12.69 16.06 9.48
CA SER A 92 13.92 15.85 8.71
C SER A 92 14.70 17.15 8.47
N GLY A 93 14.03 18.30 8.38
CA GLY A 93 14.69 19.61 8.29
C GLY A 93 15.16 20.22 9.62
N GLN A 94 14.92 19.53 10.75
CA GLN A 94 15.39 19.92 12.09
C GLN A 94 16.57 19.06 12.59
N ALA A 95 17.12 18.20 11.73
CA ALA A 95 18.29 17.37 12.00
C ALA A 95 19.55 17.95 11.34
#